data_AF-A0A424PHA6-F1
#
_entry.id   AF-A0A424PHA6-F1
#
_cell.length_a   1.000
_cell.length_b   1.000
_cell.length_c   1.000
_cell.angle_alpha   90.00
_cell.angle_beta   90.00
_cell.angle_gamma   90.00
#
_symmetry.space_group_name_H-M   'P 1'
#
loop_
_entity.id
_entity.type
_entity.pdbx_description
1 polymer ?
#
loop_
_entity_poly.entity_id
_entity_poly.type
_entity_poly.pdbx_seq_one_letter_code
_entity_poly.pdbx_strand_id
1 'polypeptide(L)'
;MYSTYDVKSFSPNLFTALLFILLVSCKGALGYYWLLPDIGVVDALYMTAITLSTVGFGEVVPLTPEAKIFTIFFIMMSLTVFAFGIKELTQFVVTENIFEKIKQKK
;
A
#
# COMPACT_ATOMS: atom_id res chain seq x y z
N MET A 1 8.86 -22.34 30.94
CA MET A 1 9.57 -22.30 29.65
C MET A 1 8.82 -21.34 28.73
N TYR A 2 8.94 -20.03 28.99
CA TYR A 2 8.41 -19.00 28.08
C TYR A 2 9.55 -18.64 27.15
N SER A 3 9.56 -19.26 25.97
CA SER A 3 10.46 -18.84 24.90
C SER A 3 10.09 -17.40 24.57
N THR A 4 10.97 -16.48 24.93
CA THR A 4 10.92 -15.09 24.56
C THR A 4 10.80 -15.03 23.05
N TYR A 5 9.65 -14.57 22.56
CA TYR A 5 9.51 -14.16 21.18
C TYR A 5 10.59 -13.12 20.94
N ASP A 6 11.62 -13.51 20.18
CA ASP A 6 12.60 -12.60 19.63
C ASP A 6 11.89 -11.82 18.50
N VAL A 7 10.91 -11.00 18.91
CA VAL A 7 10.42 -9.88 18.11
C VAL A 7 11.59 -8.93 18.04
N LYS A 8 12.51 -9.21 17.11
CA LYS A 8 13.56 -8.28 16.72
C LYS A 8 12.85 -6.96 16.49
N SER A 9 13.04 -6.03 17.45
CA SER A 9 12.30 -4.77 17.53
C SER A 9 12.75 -3.94 16.34
N PHE A 10 12.08 -4.16 15.22
CA PHE A 10 12.22 -3.34 14.04
C PHE A 10 11.30 -2.16 14.30
N SER A 11 11.89 -0.99 14.54
CA SER A 11 11.14 0.24 14.77
C SER A 11 10.13 0.44 13.62
N PRO A 12 8.81 0.55 13.90
CA PRO A 12 7.83 0.77 12.85
C PRO A 12 8.11 2.11 12.19
N ASN A 13 8.58 2.10 10.95
CA ASN A 13 8.83 3.31 10.19
C ASN A 13 7.59 3.56 9.31
N LEU A 14 6.46 3.86 9.96
CA LEU A 14 5.19 4.14 9.30
C LEU A 14 5.33 5.22 8.21
N PHE A 15 6.19 6.21 8.45
CA PHE A 15 6.52 7.23 7.46
C PHE A 15 7.13 6.64 6.17
N THR A 16 8.03 5.67 6.29
CA THR A 16 8.62 4.98 5.14
C THR A 16 7.56 4.17 4.38
N ALA A 17 6.66 3.49 5.07
CA ALA A 17 5.55 2.78 4.44
C ALA A 17 4.61 3.75 3.69
N LEU A 18 4.22 4.86 4.31
CA LEU A 18 3.40 5.89 3.70
C LEU A 18 4.09 6.52 2.48
N LEU A 19 5.40 6.77 2.56
CA LEU A 19 6.18 7.27 1.44
C LEU A 19 6.17 6.29 0.25
N PHE A 20 6.38 4.99 0.49
CA PHE A 20 6.33 4.00 -0.59
C PHE A 20 4.93 3.87 -1.19
N ILE A 21 3.88 3.86 -0.36
CA ILE A 21 2.48 3.84 -0.82
C ILE A 21 2.20 5.07 -1.69
N LEU A 22 2.63 6.26 -1.28
CA LEU A 22 2.48 7.49 -2.03
C LEU A 22 3.22 7.41 -3.37
N LEU A 23 4.47 6.95 -3.38
CA LEU A 23 5.27 6.83 -4.61
C LEU A 23 4.67 5.84 -5.61
N VAL A 24 4.19 4.69 -5.14
CA VAL A 24 3.50 3.72 -6.00
C VAL A 24 2.18 4.30 -6.50
N SER A 25 1.43 5.01 -5.66
CA SER A 25 0.19 5.66 -6.07
C SER A 25 0.44 6.73 -7.14
N CYS A 26 1.47 7.56 -6.99
CA CYS A 26 1.84 8.54 -8.02
C CYS A 26 2.26 7.87 -9.33
N LYS A 27 3.06 6.79 -9.27
CA LYS A 27 3.45 6.01 -10.47
C LYS A 27 2.24 5.39 -11.17
N GLY A 28 1.30 4.83 -10.40
CA GLY A 28 0.04 4.29 -10.90
C GLY A 28 -0.76 5.35 -11.64
N ALA A 29 -1.00 6.49 -10.98
CA ALA A 29 -1.83 7.56 -11.52
C ALA A 29 -1.22 8.17 -12.78
N LEU A 30 0.09 8.44 -12.78
CA LEU A 30 0.80 8.93 -13.96
C LEU A 30 0.78 7.92 -15.10
N GLY A 31 0.97 6.62 -14.80
CA GLY A 31 0.94 5.56 -15.79
C GLY A 31 -0.42 5.43 -16.46
N TYR A 32 -1.51 5.39 -15.68
CA TYR A 32 -2.86 5.34 -16.22
C TYR A 32 -3.22 6.60 -17.00
N TYR A 33 -2.90 7.78 -16.46
CA TYR A 33 -3.16 9.05 -17.14
C TYR A 33 -2.45 9.16 -18.50
N TRP A 34 -1.28 8.54 -18.64
CA TRP A 34 -0.51 8.58 -19.88
C TRP A 34 -0.90 7.48 -20.88
N LEU A 35 -1.31 6.30 -20.39
CA LEU A 35 -1.61 5.13 -21.24
C LEU A 35 -3.08 5.02 -21.65
N LEU A 36 -3.98 5.72 -20.95
CA LEU A 36 -5.41 5.73 -21.24
C LEU A 36 -5.80 7.11 -21.79
N PRO A 37 -6.19 7.19 -23.07
CA PRO A 37 -6.68 8.45 -23.64
C PRO A 37 -8.00 8.85 -22.96
N ASP A 38 -8.23 10.16 -22.88
CA ASP A 38 -9.48 10.79 -22.44
C ASP A 38 -9.90 10.56 -20.98
N ILE A 39 -8.99 10.08 -20.11
CA ILE A 39 -9.28 9.97 -18.67
C ILE A 39 -8.89 11.23 -17.90
N GLY A 40 -9.69 11.58 -16.88
CA GLY A 40 -9.33 12.64 -15.95
C GLY A 40 -8.24 12.21 -14.96
N VAL A 41 -7.59 13.19 -14.32
CA VAL A 41 -6.63 12.92 -13.23
C VAL A 41 -7.30 12.18 -12.07
N VAL A 42 -8.57 12.51 -11.79
CA VAL A 42 -9.36 11.84 -10.75
C VAL A 42 -9.61 10.37 -11.12
N ASP A 43 -9.92 10.08 -12.37
CA ASP A 43 -10.13 8.70 -12.86
C ASP A 43 -8.85 7.88 -12.79
N ALA A 44 -7.71 8.49 -13.14
CA ALA A 44 -6.40 7.85 -13.03
C ALA A 44 -6.02 7.52 -11.57
N LEU A 45 -6.30 8.45 -10.64
CA LEU A 45 -6.13 8.25 -9.21
C LEU A 45 -7.09 7.18 -8.68
N TYR A 46 -8.34 7.19 -9.13
CA TYR A 46 -9.34 6.20 -8.74
C TYR A 46 -8.96 4.80 -9.23
N MET A 47 -8.58 4.64 -10.51
CA MET A 47 -8.06 3.38 -11.07
C MET A 47 -6.85 2.87 -10.30
N THR A 48 -5.94 3.77 -9.91
CA THR A 48 -4.80 3.45 -9.06
C THR A 48 -5.24 2.96 -7.68
N ALA A 49 -6.16 3.67 -7.03
CA ALA A 49 -6.63 3.35 -5.69
C ALA A 49 -7.33 1.99 -5.65
N ILE A 50 -8.27 1.71 -6.57
CA ILE A 50 -8.99 0.44 -6.61
C ILE A 50 -8.07 -0.75 -6.92
N THR A 51 -6.99 -0.52 -7.67
CA THR A 51 -5.99 -1.55 -7.99
C THR A 51 -5.04 -1.79 -6.81
N LEU A 52 -4.44 -0.74 -6.24
CA LEU A 52 -3.48 -0.81 -5.14
C LEU A 52 -4.13 -1.34 -3.84
N SER A 53 -5.38 -0.96 -3.59
CA SER A 53 -6.14 -1.43 -2.42
C SER A 53 -6.70 -2.83 -2.56
N THR A 54 -6.56 -3.46 -3.73
CA THR A 54 -7.16 -4.77 -4.07
C THR A 54 -8.70 -4.80 -4.05
N VAL A 55 -9.37 -3.65 -3.96
CA VAL A 55 -10.84 -3.56 -3.99
C VAL A 55 -11.40 -3.97 -5.35
N GLY A 56 -10.78 -3.49 -6.44
CA GLY A 56 -11.02 -3.99 -7.79
C GLY A 56 -12.46 -3.84 -8.31
N PHE A 57 -13.04 -2.63 -8.27
CA PHE A 57 -14.37 -2.35 -8.85
C PHE A 57 -14.46 -2.53 -10.38
N GLY A 58 -13.35 -2.83 -11.04
CA GLY A 58 -13.24 -2.94 -12.50
C GLY A 58 -12.45 -1.79 -13.11
N GLU A 59 -12.28 -1.83 -14.43
CA GLU A 59 -11.60 -0.77 -15.18
C GLU A 59 -12.51 0.47 -15.26
N VAL A 60 -11.96 1.66 -14.99
CA VAL A 60 -12.72 2.92 -15.11
C VAL A 60 -13.10 3.20 -16.57
N VAL A 61 -12.18 2.87 -17.48
CA VAL A 61 -12.37 2.85 -18.93
C VAL A 61 -11.68 1.60 -19.50
N PRO A 62 -12.08 1.10 -20.68
CA PRO A 62 -11.45 -0.07 -21.28
C PRO A 62 -9.93 0.11 -21.44
N LEU A 63 -9.15 -0.83 -20.91
CA LEU A 63 -7.69 -0.74 -20.99
C LEU A 63 -7.16 -1.03 -22.40
N THR A 64 -6.26 -0.16 -22.87
CA THR A 64 -5.42 -0.41 -24.06
C THR A 64 -4.47 -1.58 -23.82
N PRO A 65 -3.95 -2.26 -24.86
CA PRO A 65 -2.98 -3.33 -24.69
C PRO A 65 -1.76 -2.93 -23.85
N GLU A 66 -1.27 -1.70 -24.04
CA GLU A 66 -0.13 -1.13 -23.31
C GLU A 66 -0.49 -0.90 -21.84
N ALA A 67 -1.69 -0.34 -21.58
CA ALA A 67 -2.19 -0.16 -20.21
C ALA A 67 -2.37 -1.51 -19.49
N LYS A 68 -2.80 -2.57 -20.18
CA LYS A 68 -2.91 -3.91 -19.57
C LYS A 68 -1.55 -4.45 -19.12
N ILE A 69 -0.52 -4.33 -19.96
CA ILE A 69 0.84 -4.75 -19.61
C ILE A 69 1.34 -3.94 -18.41
N PHE A 70 1.13 -2.62 -18.42
CA PHE A 70 1.44 -1.76 -17.28
C PHE A 70 0.73 -2.21 -16.01
N THR A 71 -0.58 -2.45 -16.07
CA THR A 71 -1.41 -2.89 -14.94
C THR A 71 -0.89 -4.20 -14.34
N ILE A 72 -0.47 -5.17 -15.16
CA ILE A 72 0.10 -6.44 -14.67
C ILE A 72 1.32 -6.19 -13.78
N PHE A 73 2.29 -5.40 -14.26
CA PHE A 73 3.48 -5.06 -13.47
C PHE A 73 3.15 -4.19 -12.26
N PHE A 74 2.20 -3.26 -12.43
CA PHE A 74 1.74 -2.39 -11.37
C PHE A 74 1.11 -3.19 -10.21
N ILE A 75 0.30 -4.20 -10.51
CA ILE A 75 -0.29 -5.10 -9.50
C ILE A 75 0.80 -5.82 -8.71
N MET A 76 1.80 -6.39 -9.39
CA MET A 76 2.91 -7.10 -8.71
C MET A 76 3.69 -6.19 -7.74
N MET A 77 3.97 -4.96 -8.16
CA MET A 77 4.63 -3.95 -7.31
C MET A 77 3.72 -3.54 -6.14
N SER A 78 2.45 -3.28 -6.43
CA SER A 78 1.43 -2.82 -5.49
C SER A 78 1.23 -3.79 -4.34
N LEU A 79 1.17 -5.09 -4.62
CA LEU A 79 1.03 -6.13 -3.61
C LEU A 79 2.18 -6.13 -2.59
N THR A 80 3.41 -5.91 -3.06
CA THR A 80 4.59 -5.87 -2.19
C THR A 80 4.53 -4.68 -1.23
N VAL A 81 4.19 -3.50 -1.75
CA VAL A 81 4.11 -2.28 -0.95
C VAL A 81 2.90 -2.33 -0.01
N PHE A 82 1.78 -2.88 -0.45
CA PHE A 82 0.59 -3.07 0.39
C PHE A 82 0.90 -4.01 1.57
N ALA A 83 1.53 -5.17 1.31
CA ALA A 83 1.93 -6.10 2.36
C ALA A 83 2.91 -5.46 3.37
N PHE A 84 3.87 -4.67 2.87
CA PHE A 84 4.78 -3.91 3.72
C PHE A 84 4.03 -2.88 4.59
N GLY A 85 3.06 -2.17 4.01
CA GLY A 85 2.21 -1.22 4.74
C GLY A 85 1.42 -1.88 5.88
N ILE A 86 0.80 -3.03 5.62
CA ILE A 86 0.06 -3.80 6.64
C ILE A 86 0.98 -4.26 7.77
N LYS A 87 2.20 -4.71 7.44
CA LYS A 87 3.21 -5.10 8.43
C LYS A 87 3.55 -3.93 9.35
N GLU A 88 3.89 -2.77 8.79
CA GLU A 88 4.25 -1.59 9.58
C GLU A 88 3.07 -1.05 10.40
N LEU A 89 1.85 -1.06 9.86
CA LEU A 89 0.63 -0.70 10.59
C LEU A 89 0.39 -1.64 11.78
N THR A 90 0.56 -2.94 11.57
CA THR A 90 0.40 -3.95 12.62
C THR A 90 1.44 -3.75 13.72
N GLN A 91 2.70 -3.50 13.36
CA GLN A 91 3.76 -3.19 14.33
C GLN A 91 3.45 -1.91 15.11
N PHE A 92 2.96 -0.86 14.46
CA PHE A 92 2.53 0.37 15.13
C PHE A 92 1.42 0.11 16.16
N VAL A 93 0.35 -0.59 15.77
CA VAL A 93 -0.79 -0.91 16.67
C VAL A 93 -0.36 -1.80 17.85
N VAL A 94 0.49 -2.80 17.61
CA VAL A 94 1.00 -3.69 18.67
C VAL A 94 1.87 -2.92 19.66
N THR A 95 2.70 -2.00 19.16
CA THR A 95 3.61 -1.17 19.96
C THR A 95 2.82 -0.27 20.93
N GLU A 96 1.82 0.47 20.44
CA GLU A 96 0.99 1.37 21.27
C GLU A 96 0.26 0.62 22.41
N ASN A 97 -0.36 -0.53 22.10
CA ASN A 97 -1.15 -1.30 23.07
C ASN A 97 -0.32 -1.96 24.19
N ILE A 98 0.98 -2.23 23.96
CA ILE A 98 1.87 -2.82 24.95
C ILE A 98 2.42 -1.74 25.90
N PHE A 99 2.72 -0.54 25.39
CA PHE A 99 3.24 0.54 26.24
C PHE A 99 2.21 1.10 27.23
N GLU A 100 0.92 1.16 26.86
CA GLU A 100 -0.12 1.54 27.84
C GLU A 100 -0.29 0.52 28.97
N LYS A 101 -0.21 -0.78 28.67
CA LYS A 101 -0.35 -1.84 29.67
C LYS A 101 0.85 -1.98 30.61
N ILE A 102 2.05 -1.61 30.17
CA ILE A 102 3.25 -1.61 31.03
C ILE A 102 3.26 -0.36 31.94
N LYS A 103 2.69 0.77 31.50
CA LYS A 103 2.64 2.01 32.28
C LYS A 103 1.62 1.99 33.42
N GLN A 104 0.53 1.23 33.29
CA GLN A 104 -0.48 1.07 34.35
C GLN A 104 -0.11 0.05 35.45
N LYS A 105 0.98 -0.70 35.29
CA LYS A 105 1.40 -1.74 36.25
C LYS A 105 2.57 -1.33 37.15
N LYS A 106 2.91 -0.05 37.17
CA LYS A 106 3.77 0.61 38.16
C LYS A 106 2.97 1.67 38.89
#